data_AF-A0AAU4ZNI2-F1
#
_entry.id   AF-A0AAU4ZNI2-F1
#
_cell.length_a   1.000
_cell.length_b   1.000
_cell.length_c   1.000
_cell.angle_alpha   90.00
_cell.angle_beta   90.00
_cell.angle_gamma   90.00
#
_symmetry.space_group_name_H-M   'P 1'
#
loop_
_entity.id
_entity.type
_entity.pdbx_description
1 polymer ?
#
loop_
_entity_poly.entity_id
_entity_poly.type
_entity_poly.pdbx_seq_one_letter_code
_entity_poly.pdbx_strand_id
1 'polypeptide(L)'
;MVYDTALALTDPGTLDGEGLLPAEAVMNGEVTAGCWLDGDRLVLATGGEGGSGEDDSTLPARHLGVWSVSEGRWLHRNPIADAEPGVLLLPRGDHVISLLGHPRLLDTATGRLVAEWPEVGVPAKATCFGVTHVPSPVAALHPDGTRLAIAQTDSIALITFP
;
A
#
# COMPACT_ATOMS: atom_id res chain seq x y z
N MET A 1 -0.59 4.19 -12.08
CA MET A 1 -1.69 3.80 -12.99
C MET A 1 -1.80 2.29 -13.02
N VAL A 2 -3.01 1.77 -13.21
CA VAL A 2 -3.31 0.33 -13.18
C VAL A 2 -3.97 -0.04 -14.51
N TYR A 3 -3.48 -1.08 -15.16
CA TYR A 3 -3.97 -1.52 -16.47
C TYR A 3 -4.20 -3.03 -16.49
N ASP A 4 -5.17 -3.46 -17.30
CA ASP A 4 -5.33 -4.85 -17.66
C ASP A 4 -4.23 -5.25 -18.65
N THR A 5 -3.26 -6.03 -18.18
CA THR A 5 -2.14 -6.48 -19.01
C THR A 5 -2.57 -7.51 -20.06
N ALA A 6 -3.56 -8.35 -19.78
CA ALA A 6 -4.05 -9.32 -20.74
C ALA A 6 -4.75 -8.62 -21.91
N LEU A 7 -5.56 -7.59 -21.60
CA LEU A 7 -6.19 -6.76 -22.62
C LEU A 7 -5.14 -5.98 -23.41
N ALA A 8 -4.20 -5.31 -22.74
CA ALA A 8 -3.15 -4.51 -23.39
C ALA A 8 -2.24 -5.33 -24.32
N LEU A 9 -2.06 -6.63 -24.05
CA LEU A 9 -1.34 -7.53 -24.95
C LEU A 9 -2.08 -7.79 -26.26
N THR A 10 -3.41 -7.71 -26.25
CA THR A 10 -4.26 -7.89 -27.44
C THR A 10 -4.61 -6.57 -28.14
N ASP A 11 -4.71 -5.49 -27.37
CA ASP A 11 -5.01 -4.14 -27.83
C ASP A 11 -4.14 -3.13 -27.06
N PRO A 12 -2.94 -2.80 -27.57
CA PRO A 12 -2.04 -1.86 -26.90
C PRO A 12 -2.63 -0.45 -26.72
N GLY A 13 -3.63 -0.07 -27.53
CA GLY A 13 -4.29 1.24 -27.43
C GLY A 13 -5.01 1.44 -26.09
N THR A 14 -5.28 0.38 -25.34
CA THR A 14 -5.86 0.50 -24.00
C THR A 14 -4.92 1.12 -22.98
N LEU A 15 -3.61 1.18 -23.27
CA LEU A 15 -2.62 1.85 -22.42
C LEU A 15 -2.69 3.38 -22.52
N ASP A 16 -3.30 3.92 -23.58
CA ASP A 16 -3.45 5.36 -23.79
C ASP A 16 -4.65 5.96 -23.03
N GLY A 17 -5.50 5.12 -22.42
CA GLY A 17 -6.64 5.53 -21.62
C GLY A 17 -6.34 5.68 -20.12
N GLU A 18 -7.38 5.98 -19.35
CA GLU A 18 -7.34 6.13 -17.88
C GLU A 18 -6.99 4.84 -17.13
N GLY A 19 -7.11 3.69 -17.79
CA GLY A 19 -6.89 2.37 -17.18
C GLY A 19 -8.00 1.98 -16.20
N LEU A 20 -7.65 1.08 -15.28
CA LEU A 20 -8.56 0.50 -14.27
C LEU A 20 -8.65 1.34 -12.99
N LEU A 21 -7.70 2.26 -12.80
CA LEU A 21 -7.66 3.23 -11.72
C LEU A 21 -7.30 4.58 -12.34
N PRO A 22 -8.29 5.45 -12.56
CA PRO A 22 -8.09 6.77 -13.16
C PRO A 22 -7.08 7.60 -12.40
N ALA A 23 -6.32 8.43 -13.10
CA ALA A 23 -5.28 9.25 -12.46
C ALA A 23 -5.88 10.16 -11.38
N GLU A 24 -7.04 10.78 -11.69
CA GLU A 24 -7.81 11.65 -10.80
C GLU A 24 -8.06 11.05 -9.42
N ALA A 25 -8.33 9.74 -9.33
CA ALA A 25 -8.61 9.05 -8.07
C ALA A 25 -7.42 9.11 -7.09
N VAL A 26 -6.19 9.31 -7.59
CA VAL A 26 -4.95 9.30 -6.81
C VAL A 26 -4.12 10.58 -6.94
N MET A 27 -4.68 11.68 -7.46
CA MET A 27 -3.92 12.93 -7.66
C MET A 27 -3.74 13.78 -6.40
N ASN A 28 -4.50 13.53 -5.33
CA ASN A 28 -4.52 14.41 -4.16
C ASN A 28 -3.43 14.10 -3.14
N GLY A 29 -3.26 12.82 -2.75
CA GLY A 29 -2.15 12.36 -1.93
C GLY A 29 -1.07 11.65 -2.75
N GLU A 30 0.20 11.84 -2.41
CA GLU A 30 1.28 11.07 -3.03
C GLU A 30 1.15 9.59 -2.64
N VAL A 31 0.90 8.71 -3.61
CA VAL A 31 0.86 7.27 -3.39
C VAL A 31 2.28 6.75 -3.15
N THR A 32 2.53 6.25 -1.94
CA THR A 32 3.84 5.72 -1.54
C THR A 32 3.95 4.21 -1.74
N ALA A 33 2.82 3.50 -1.65
CA ALA A 33 2.78 2.05 -1.81
C ALA A 33 1.39 1.55 -2.23
N GLY A 34 1.37 0.35 -2.80
CA GLY A 34 0.14 -0.34 -3.16
C GLY A 34 0.32 -1.84 -3.25
N CYS A 35 -0.75 -2.59 -3.01
CA CYS A 35 -0.77 -4.04 -3.21
C CYS A 35 -2.20 -4.53 -3.50
N TRP A 36 -2.30 -5.62 -4.26
CA TRP A 36 -3.56 -6.32 -4.47
C TRP A 36 -3.91 -7.13 -3.22
N LEU A 37 -5.15 -7.00 -2.73
CA LEU A 37 -5.68 -7.90 -1.70
C LEU A 37 -6.15 -9.21 -2.32
N ASP A 38 -6.74 -9.11 -3.52
CA ASP A 38 -7.28 -10.21 -4.31
C ASP A 38 -7.38 -9.77 -5.79
N GLY A 39 -8.17 -10.51 -6.59
CA GLY A 39 -8.32 -10.24 -8.02
C GLY A 39 -9.15 -9.00 -8.38
N ASP A 40 -9.75 -8.31 -7.41
CA ASP A 40 -10.58 -7.12 -7.66
C ASP A 40 -10.14 -5.90 -6.83
N ARG A 41 -9.67 -6.13 -5.59
CA ARG A 41 -9.41 -5.07 -4.64
C ARG A 41 -7.93 -4.68 -4.61
N LEU A 42 -7.66 -3.42 -4.91
CA LEU A 42 -6.34 -2.79 -4.80
C LEU A 42 -6.29 -1.88 -3.59
N VAL A 43 -5.33 -2.10 -2.70
CA VAL A 43 -5.01 -1.16 -1.61
C VAL A 43 -3.95 -0.19 -2.07
N LEU A 44 -4.16 1.08 -1.79
CA LEU A 44 -3.18 2.15 -1.95
C LEU A 44 -3.00 2.89 -0.63
N ALA A 45 -1.76 3.28 -0.35
CA ALA A 45 -1.43 4.12 0.78
C ALA A 45 -0.76 5.41 0.30
N THR A 46 -1.10 6.52 0.96
CA THR A 46 -0.54 7.84 0.66
C THR A 46 0.31 8.37 1.81
N GLY A 47 1.41 9.03 1.45
CA GLY A 47 2.35 9.64 2.38
C GLY A 47 1.87 10.96 2.98
N GLY A 48 2.77 11.67 3.66
CA GLY A 48 2.49 12.99 4.23
C GLY A 48 2.35 14.13 3.20
N GLU A 49 2.82 13.94 1.97
CA GLU A 49 2.74 14.93 0.89
C GLU A 49 1.41 14.82 0.12
N GLY A 50 0.75 15.95 -0.10
CA GLY A 50 -0.50 16.02 -0.86
C GLY A 50 -1.23 17.34 -0.69
N GLY A 51 -2.26 17.54 -1.52
CA GLY A 51 -3.16 18.69 -1.42
C GLY A 51 -4.07 18.57 -0.19
N SER A 52 -4.46 19.71 0.38
CA SER A 52 -5.51 19.78 1.41
C SER A 52 -6.93 19.76 0.78
N GLY A 53 -7.07 19.21 -0.43
CA GLY A 53 -8.31 19.30 -1.20
C GLY A 53 -9.38 18.40 -0.60
N GLU A 54 -10.55 18.98 -0.33
CA GLU A 54 -11.78 18.30 0.13
C GLU A 54 -12.48 17.53 -1.01
N ASP A 55 -11.75 17.13 -2.06
CA ASP A 55 -12.37 16.38 -3.16
C ASP A 55 -12.59 14.93 -2.73
N ASP A 56 -13.85 14.68 -2.34
CA ASP A 56 -14.43 13.38 -2.00
C ASP A 56 -14.40 12.36 -3.15
N SER A 57 -13.74 12.60 -4.29
CA SER A 57 -13.45 11.57 -5.31
C SER A 57 -12.04 10.99 -5.22
N THR A 58 -11.13 11.67 -4.53
CA THR A 58 -9.69 11.35 -4.51
C THR A 58 -9.26 10.63 -3.23
N LEU A 59 -8.07 10.02 -3.22
CA LEU A 59 -7.41 9.53 -2.02
C LEU A 59 -6.53 10.65 -1.41
N PRO A 60 -6.87 11.17 -0.21
CA PRO A 60 -6.10 12.26 0.40
C PRO A 60 -4.73 11.80 0.92
N ALA A 61 -3.87 12.72 1.36
CA ALA A 61 -2.62 12.41 2.06
C ALA A 61 -2.86 11.66 3.38
N ARG A 62 -1.93 10.79 3.80
CA ARG A 62 -2.00 9.97 5.03
C ARG A 62 -3.25 9.08 5.10
N HIS A 63 -3.64 8.46 3.99
CA HIS A 63 -4.80 7.59 3.91
C HIS A 63 -4.45 6.20 3.41
N LEU A 64 -5.30 5.25 3.79
CA LEU A 64 -5.39 3.91 3.21
C LEU A 64 -6.69 3.84 2.40
N GLY A 65 -6.55 3.63 1.10
CA GLY A 65 -7.66 3.48 0.16
C GLY A 65 -7.79 2.04 -0.31
N VAL A 66 -9.03 1.55 -0.45
CA VAL A 66 -9.33 0.28 -1.12
C VAL A 66 -10.16 0.59 -2.37
N TRP A 67 -9.59 0.37 -3.53
CA TRP A 67 -10.24 0.52 -4.83
C TRP A 67 -10.79 -0.82 -5.30
N SER A 68 -12.07 -0.87 -5.71
CA SER A 68 -12.60 -2.01 -6.46
C SER A 68 -12.48 -1.71 -7.95
N VAL A 69 -11.79 -2.60 -8.65
CA VAL A 69 -11.59 -2.49 -10.10
C VAL A 69 -12.89 -2.73 -10.86
N SER A 70 -13.63 -3.79 -10.51
CA SER A 70 -14.89 -4.13 -11.17
C SER A 70 -15.97 -3.08 -10.95
N GLU A 71 -16.00 -2.44 -9.79
CA GLU A 71 -16.96 -1.37 -9.49
C GLU A 71 -16.47 0.03 -9.89
N GLY A 72 -15.19 0.20 -10.21
CA GLY A 72 -14.60 1.49 -10.61
C GLY A 72 -14.74 2.56 -9.54
N ARG A 73 -14.62 2.20 -8.25
CA ARG A 73 -14.80 3.14 -7.14
C ARG A 73 -14.00 2.76 -5.90
N TRP A 74 -13.81 3.74 -5.02
CA TRP A 74 -13.33 3.52 -3.67
C TRP A 74 -14.39 2.77 -2.84
N LEU A 75 -13.99 1.65 -2.24
CA LEU A 75 -14.72 0.96 -1.18
C LEU A 75 -14.47 1.61 0.19
N HIS A 76 -13.21 2.00 0.43
CA HIS A 76 -12.74 2.60 1.67
C HIS A 76 -11.71 3.68 1.39
N ARG A 77 -11.69 4.73 2.21
CA ARG A 77 -10.67 5.80 2.23
C ARG A 77 -10.54 6.32 3.65
N ASN A 78 -9.70 5.67 4.44
CA ASN A 78 -9.60 5.99 5.86
C ASN A 78 -8.28 6.67 6.16
N PRO A 79 -8.28 7.68 7.06
CA PRO A 79 -7.04 8.27 7.53
C PRO A 79 -6.23 7.24 8.32
N ILE A 80 -4.92 7.32 8.20
CA ILE A 80 -3.99 6.55 9.01
C ILE A 80 -3.42 7.51 10.06
N ALA A 81 -4.09 7.57 11.22
CA ALA A 81 -3.85 8.61 12.22
C ALA A 81 -2.38 8.67 12.70
N ASP A 82 -1.79 7.51 13.01
CA ASP A 82 -0.51 7.41 13.74
C ASP A 82 0.55 6.53 13.05
N ALA A 83 0.33 6.16 11.79
CA ALA A 83 1.21 5.24 11.06
C ALA A 83 1.42 5.70 9.61
N GLU A 84 2.40 6.58 9.40
CA GLU A 84 2.79 6.94 8.04
C GLU A 84 3.16 5.69 7.24
N PRO A 85 2.53 5.45 6.08
CA PRO A 85 2.82 4.28 5.27
C PRO A 85 4.19 4.42 4.60
N GLY A 86 4.97 3.35 4.64
CA GLY A 86 6.24 3.28 3.91
C GLY A 86 6.06 2.97 2.43
N VAL A 87 7.14 2.54 1.78
CA VAL A 87 7.18 2.21 0.35
C VAL A 87 6.73 0.79 -0.02
N LEU A 88 6.34 -0.03 0.97
CA LEU A 88 5.96 -1.42 0.75
C LEU A 88 4.75 -1.79 1.62
N LEU A 89 3.75 -2.37 0.96
CA LEU A 89 2.61 -3.05 1.59
C LEU A 89 2.65 -4.54 1.26
N LEU A 90 2.29 -5.38 2.22
CA LEU A 90 2.08 -6.82 2.03
C LEU A 90 0.61 -7.17 2.37
N PRO A 91 -0.15 -7.79 1.46
CA PRO A 91 -1.55 -8.13 1.69
C PRO A 91 -1.69 -9.33 2.62
N ARG A 92 -2.62 -9.25 3.59
CA ARG A 92 -2.96 -10.34 4.53
C ARG A 92 -4.48 -10.38 4.75
N GLY A 93 -5.21 -10.99 3.82
CA GLY A 93 -6.68 -10.97 3.83
C GLY A 93 -7.20 -9.54 3.75
N ASP A 94 -8.03 -9.11 4.69
CA ASP A 94 -8.54 -7.72 4.77
C ASP A 94 -7.61 -6.76 5.54
N HIS A 95 -6.37 -7.18 5.80
CA HIS A 95 -5.33 -6.36 6.41
C HIS A 95 -4.15 -6.17 5.46
N VAL A 96 -3.35 -5.15 5.74
CA VAL A 96 -2.04 -4.95 5.10
C VAL A 96 -0.97 -4.73 6.13
N ILE A 97 0.24 -5.20 5.84
CA ILE A 97 1.43 -4.88 6.62
C ILE A 97 2.14 -3.72 5.93
N SER A 98 2.36 -2.63 6.64
CA SER A 98 3.18 -1.48 6.22
C SER A 98 4.55 -1.53 6.90
N LEU A 99 5.60 -1.22 6.16
CA LEU A 99 6.99 -1.24 6.65
C LEU A 99 7.60 0.16 6.59
N LEU A 100 7.68 0.83 7.75
CA LEU A 100 8.37 2.11 7.91
C LEU A 100 8.95 2.22 9.33
N GLY A 101 10.27 2.01 9.44
CA GLY A 101 10.97 1.95 10.74
C GLY A 101 10.74 0.63 11.48
N HIS A 102 9.49 0.16 11.50
CA HIS A 102 9.09 -1.16 11.99
C HIS A 102 7.80 -1.65 11.29
N PRO A 103 7.46 -2.95 11.39
CA PRO A 103 6.23 -3.50 10.84
C PRO A 103 5.00 -3.05 11.59
N ARG A 104 3.94 -2.72 10.85
CA ARG A 104 2.62 -2.39 11.37
C ARG A 104 1.55 -3.11 10.57
N LEU A 105 0.59 -3.72 11.26
CA LEU A 105 -0.59 -4.34 10.67
C LEU A 105 -1.75 -3.35 10.70
N LEU A 106 -2.29 -3.02 9.54
CA LEU A 106 -3.38 -2.07 9.37
C LEU A 106 -4.63 -2.79 8.86
N ASP A 107 -5.78 -2.43 9.42
CA ASP A 107 -7.09 -2.82 8.91
C ASP A 107 -7.46 -1.97 7.69
N THR A 108 -7.77 -2.61 6.56
CA THR A 108 -7.99 -1.88 5.29
C THR A 108 -9.33 -1.14 5.23
N ALA A 109 -10.33 -1.65 5.95
CA ALA A 109 -11.68 -1.09 5.98
C ALA A 109 -11.82 0.13 6.88
N THR A 110 -10.92 0.28 7.87
CA THR A 110 -10.98 1.32 8.90
C THR A 110 -9.72 2.17 9.00
N GLY A 111 -8.61 1.76 8.38
CA GLY A 111 -7.30 2.44 8.49
C GLY A 111 -6.64 2.30 9.87
N ARG A 112 -7.22 1.51 10.77
CA ARG A 112 -6.75 1.39 12.16
C ARG A 112 -5.51 0.52 12.25
N LEU A 113 -4.61 0.89 13.17
CA LEU A 113 -3.52 0.03 13.61
C LEU A 113 -4.08 -1.13 14.43
N VAL A 114 -3.85 -2.36 13.96
CA VAL A 114 -4.25 -3.61 14.63
C VAL A 114 -3.12 -4.11 15.53
N ALA A 115 -1.88 -4.05 15.05
CA ALA A 115 -0.70 -4.46 15.78
C ALA A 115 0.56 -3.80 15.22
N GLU A 116 1.61 -3.69 16.03
CA GLU A 116 2.94 -3.24 15.61
C GLU A 116 4.05 -4.00 16.35
N TRP A 117 5.22 -4.07 15.72
CA TRP A 117 6.41 -4.80 16.22
C TRP A 117 7.62 -3.88 16.27
N PRO A 118 7.65 -2.88 17.18
CA PRO A 118 8.72 -1.88 17.26
C PRO A 118 10.12 -2.47 17.52
N GLU A 119 10.19 -3.69 18.06
CA GLU A 119 11.43 -4.43 18.27
C GLU A 119 12.05 -4.95 16.96
N VAL A 120 11.28 -5.04 15.88
CA VAL A 120 11.75 -5.46 14.56
C VAL A 120 12.07 -4.24 13.70
N GLY A 121 13.30 -3.74 13.82
CA GLY A 121 13.75 -2.59 13.03
C GLY A 121 13.82 -2.91 11.53
N VAL A 122 13.28 -2.00 10.71
CA VAL A 122 13.39 -1.97 9.24
C VAL A 122 13.79 -0.57 8.76
N PRO A 123 14.32 -0.41 7.53
CA PRO A 123 14.61 0.90 6.99
C PRO A 123 13.39 1.83 6.99
N ALA A 124 13.58 3.09 7.41
CA ALA A 124 12.54 4.11 7.40
C ALA A 124 12.49 4.84 6.05
N LYS A 125 12.10 4.12 5.00
CA LYS A 125 11.95 4.69 3.65
C LYS A 125 10.50 5.11 3.40
N ALA A 126 10.26 6.42 3.39
CA ALA A 126 8.93 6.99 3.17
C ALA A 126 8.55 7.13 1.69
N THR A 127 9.52 7.40 0.80
CA THR A 127 9.27 7.62 -0.63
C THR A 127 10.22 6.82 -1.52
N CYS A 128 9.77 6.54 -2.74
CA CYS A 128 10.54 5.78 -3.74
C CYS A 128 11.41 6.66 -4.63
N PHE A 129 10.99 7.90 -4.89
CA PHE A 129 11.65 8.79 -5.85
C PHE A 129 12.81 9.56 -5.19
N GLY A 130 13.99 9.53 -5.82
CA GLY A 130 15.17 10.29 -5.38
C GLY A 130 15.88 9.78 -4.11
N VAL A 131 15.28 8.86 -3.35
CA VAL A 131 15.88 8.30 -2.12
C VAL A 131 16.68 7.03 -2.41
N THR A 132 17.98 7.20 -2.71
CA THR A 132 18.90 6.09 -3.03
C THR A 132 19.72 5.58 -1.86
N HIS A 133 19.88 6.38 -0.80
CA HIS A 133 20.73 6.08 0.35
C HIS A 133 20.02 5.24 1.43
N VAL A 134 18.68 5.24 1.45
CA VAL A 134 17.88 4.38 2.34
C VAL A 134 17.47 3.12 1.56
N PRO A 135 17.87 1.93 2.03
CA PRO A 135 17.46 0.69 1.38
C PRO A 135 15.94 0.49 1.53
N SER A 136 15.32 -0.16 0.54
CA SER A 136 13.93 -0.59 0.68
C SER A 136 13.86 -1.79 1.65
N PRO A 137 12.83 -1.88 2.50
CA PRO A 137 12.63 -3.05 3.34
C PRO A 137 12.42 -4.30 2.48
N VAL A 138 12.96 -5.43 2.93
CA VAL A 138 12.80 -6.74 2.27
C VAL A 138 12.05 -7.65 3.22
N ALA A 139 10.89 -8.12 2.79
CA ALA A 139 10.04 -8.97 3.60
C ALA A 139 9.20 -9.91 2.72
N ALA A 140 8.79 -11.02 3.30
CA ALA A 140 7.94 -12.01 2.65
C ALA A 140 6.89 -12.51 3.64
N LEU A 141 5.63 -12.32 3.28
CA LEU A 141 4.51 -12.95 4.00
C LEU A 141 4.34 -14.38 3.48
N HIS A 142 4.21 -15.34 4.39
CA HIS A 142 3.89 -16.70 4.06
C HIS A 142 2.47 -16.76 3.42
N PRO A 143 2.22 -17.61 2.40
CA PRO A 143 0.94 -17.61 1.67
C PRO A 143 -0.32 -17.85 2.52
N ASP A 144 -0.20 -18.52 3.66
CA ASP A 144 -1.31 -18.72 4.62
C ASP A 144 -1.56 -17.50 5.52
N GLY A 145 -0.76 -16.44 5.42
CA GLY A 145 -0.88 -15.23 6.22
C GLY A 145 -0.48 -15.39 7.69
N THR A 146 0.09 -16.52 8.10
CA THR A 146 0.41 -16.79 9.52
C THR A 146 1.78 -16.28 9.95
N ARG A 147 2.69 -16.05 9.00
CA ARG A 147 4.09 -15.70 9.29
C ARG A 147 4.64 -14.66 8.33
N LEU A 148 5.42 -13.73 8.85
CA LEU A 148 6.14 -12.72 8.09
C LEU A 148 7.64 -12.84 8.38
N ALA A 149 8.44 -13.05 7.34
CA ALA A 149 9.89 -13.01 7.41
C ALA A 149 10.39 -11.63 6.95
N ILE A 150 11.30 -11.02 7.70
CA ILE A 150 11.84 -9.68 7.43
C ILE A 150 13.36 -9.73 7.49
N ALA A 151 14.02 -9.25 6.43
CA ALA A 151 15.47 -9.16 6.41
C ALA A 151 15.95 -8.08 7.39
N GLN A 152 16.96 -8.42 8.19
CA GLN A 152 17.74 -7.50 9.00
C GLN A 152 19.19 -7.48 8.50
N THR A 153 20.04 -6.65 9.10
CA THR A 153 21.43 -6.48 8.67
C THR A 153 22.21 -7.81 8.66
N ASP A 154 21.97 -8.68 9.63
CA ASP A 154 22.72 -9.91 9.87
C ASP A 154 21.83 -11.15 10.10
N SER A 155 20.51 -10.99 9.98
CA SER A 155 19.54 -12.01 10.39
C SER A 155 18.20 -11.85 9.68
N ILE A 156 17.27 -12.75 9.96
CA ILE A 156 15.89 -12.68 9.48
C ILE A 156 14.99 -12.71 10.72
N ALA A 157 14.22 -11.65 10.92
CA ALA A 157 13.18 -11.61 11.95
C ALA A 157 11.95 -12.37 11.44
N LEU A 158 11.33 -13.16 12.32
CA LEU A 158 10.10 -13.89 12.04
C LEU A 158 8.99 -13.41 12.97
N ILE A 159 7.94 -12.83 12.40
CA ILE A 159 6.72 -12.48 13.12
C ILE A 159 5.68 -13.56 12.85
N THR A 160 5.04 -14.05 13.91
CA THR A 160 3.90 -14.97 13.81
C THR A 160 2.63 -14.22 14.16
N PHE A 161 1.62 -14.33 13.32
CA PHE A 161 0.30 -13.75 13.53
C PHE A 161 -0.64 -14.82 14.11
N PRO A 162 -1.66 -14.41 14.90
CA PRO A 162 -2.75 -15.30 15.27
C PRO A 162 -3.56 -15.74 14.04
#